data_AF-A0A3E0DA07-F1
#
_entry.id   AF-A0A3E0DA07-F1
#
_cell.length_a   1.000
_cell.length_b   1.000
_cell.length_c   1.000
_cell.angle_alpha   90.00
_cell.angle_beta   90.00
_cell.angle_gamma   90.00
#
_symmetry.space_group_name_H-M   'P 1'
#
loop_
_entity.id
_entity.type
_entity.pdbx_description
1 polymer ?
#
loop_
_entity_poly.entity_id
_entity_poly.type
_entity_poly.pdbx_seq_one_letter_code
_entity_poly.pdbx_strand_id
1 'polypeptide(L)'
;MAASINVNSVLQSEGDKLTPKRINMLIKIGSPFVIAGMKELVSKDPDAKVVGYEANGGFLVGTNIQVSGKTLHALPTRDSMLPMLIILAMSVQQARTVSQLSSEFAKRYTVSDRIRNIPTETSRQLISELKASKKTRQAVCCNR
;
A
#
# COMPACT_ATOMS: atom_id res chain seq x y z
N MET A 1 5.72 -8.25 2.16
CA MET A 1 4.65 -7.24 2.34
C MET A 1 3.52 -7.54 1.38
N ALA A 2 2.28 -7.56 1.88
CA ALA A 2 1.08 -7.63 1.07
C ALA A 2 0.48 -6.22 0.92
N ALA A 3 0.24 -5.76 -0.32
CA ALA A 3 -0.24 -4.41 -0.55
C ALA A 3 -1.37 -4.37 -1.59
N SER A 4 -2.33 -3.47 -1.43
CA SER A 4 -3.38 -3.30 -2.44
C SER A 4 -2.80 -2.79 -3.76
N ILE A 5 -3.34 -3.23 -4.90
CA ILE A 5 -2.81 -2.93 -6.25
C ILE A 5 -2.74 -1.43 -6.58
N ASN A 6 -3.53 -0.61 -5.88
CA ASN A 6 -3.59 0.84 -6.06
C ASN A 6 -2.61 1.63 -5.17
N VAL A 7 -1.71 0.97 -4.43
CA VAL A 7 -0.63 1.68 -3.72
C VAL A 7 0.35 2.31 -4.71
N ASN A 8 1.00 3.39 -4.30
CA ASN A 8 1.99 4.05 -5.13
C ASN A 8 3.15 3.08 -5.47
N SER A 9 3.53 3.02 -6.74
CA SER A 9 4.60 2.15 -7.25
C SER A 9 5.96 2.40 -6.60
N VAL A 10 6.15 3.55 -5.95
CA VAL A 10 7.35 3.84 -5.15
C VAL A 10 7.60 2.76 -4.09
N LEU A 11 6.54 2.17 -3.54
CA LEU A 11 6.65 1.09 -2.58
C LEU A 11 7.44 -0.11 -3.15
N GLN A 12 7.20 -0.47 -4.41
CA GLN A 12 7.94 -1.55 -5.05
C GLN A 12 9.37 -1.12 -5.37
N SER A 13 9.56 0.06 -5.96
CA SER A 13 10.90 0.51 -6.35
C SER A 13 11.84 0.70 -5.17
N GLU A 14 11.34 1.14 -4.01
CA GLU A 14 12.17 1.25 -2.80
C GLU A 14 12.41 -0.12 -2.15
N GLY A 15 11.42 -1.02 -2.19
CA GLY A 15 11.60 -2.40 -1.70
C GLY A 15 12.64 -3.18 -2.48
N ASP A 16 12.77 -2.89 -3.77
CA ASP A 16 13.73 -3.50 -4.70
C ASP A 16 15.18 -3.08 -4.44
N LYS A 17 15.41 -1.93 -3.78
CA LYS A 17 16.74 -1.44 -3.40
C LYS A 17 17.27 -2.02 -2.09
N LEU A 18 16.39 -2.64 -1.29
CA LEU A 18 16.77 -3.21 0.01
C LEU A 18 17.63 -4.48 -0.18
N THR A 19 18.50 -4.75 0.78
CA THR A 19 19.29 -5.98 0.87
C THR A 19 19.05 -6.63 2.24
N PRO A 20 18.35 -7.77 2.32
CA PRO A 20 17.71 -8.49 1.21
C PRO A 20 16.53 -7.70 0.62
N LYS A 21 16.23 -7.98 -0.65
CA LYS A 21 15.10 -7.38 -1.37
C LYS A 21 13.79 -7.69 -0.65
N ARG A 22 12.95 -6.68 -0.42
CA ARG A 22 11.63 -6.91 0.18
C ARG A 22 10.71 -7.58 -0.83
N ILE A 23 10.14 -8.73 -0.44
CA ILE A 23 9.06 -9.38 -1.20
C ILE A 23 7.81 -8.51 -1.15
N ASN A 24 7.27 -8.14 -2.31
CA ASN A 24 6.03 -7.36 -2.44
C ASN A 24 4.99 -8.20 -3.18
N MET A 25 3.81 -8.36 -2.59
CA MET A 25 2.67 -9.06 -3.19
C MET A 25 1.55 -8.03 -3.42
N LEU A 26 1.27 -7.71 -4.68
CA LEU A 26 0.19 -6.79 -5.06
C LEU A 26 -1.13 -7.56 -5.18
N ILE A 27 -2.15 -7.09 -4.47
CA ILE A 27 -3.41 -7.83 -4.25
C ILE A 27 -4.60 -6.92 -4.53
N LYS A 28 -5.78 -7.50 -4.72
CA LYS A 28 -7.05 -6.77 -4.77
C LYS A 28 -7.23 -5.84 -3.56
N ILE A 29 -7.94 -4.74 -3.77
CA ILE A 29 -8.25 -3.74 -2.74
C ILE A 29 -9.22 -4.34 -1.70
N GLY A 30 -8.96 -4.10 -0.41
CA GLY A 30 -9.77 -4.58 0.70
C GLY A 30 -8.94 -5.39 1.70
N SER A 31 -9.08 -5.07 2.99
CA SER A 31 -8.35 -5.73 4.07
C SER A 31 -8.47 -7.26 4.10
N PRO A 32 -9.60 -7.92 3.73
CA PRO A 32 -9.64 -9.39 3.67
C PRO A 32 -8.62 -9.98 2.71
N PHE A 33 -8.38 -9.35 1.56
CA PHE A 33 -7.41 -9.83 0.58
C PHE A 33 -5.97 -9.54 1.02
N VAL A 34 -5.73 -8.39 1.64
CA VAL A 34 -4.41 -8.07 2.22
C VAL A 34 -4.05 -9.06 3.33
N ILE A 35 -5.00 -9.40 4.21
CA ILE A 35 -4.81 -10.42 5.25
C ILE A 35 -4.53 -11.79 4.65
N ALA A 36 -5.26 -12.19 3.60
CA ALA A 36 -5.00 -13.45 2.90
C ALA A 36 -3.57 -13.49 2.33
N GLY A 37 -3.11 -12.42 1.70
CA GLY A 37 -1.73 -12.32 1.20
C GLY A 37 -0.68 -12.32 2.29
N MET A 38 -0.94 -11.68 3.43
CA MET A 38 -0.04 -11.78 4.58
C MET A 38 0.09 -13.23 5.05
N LYS A 39 -1.01 -13.97 5.16
CA LYS A 39 -0.98 -15.40 5.53
C LYS A 39 -0.17 -16.23 4.54
N GLU A 40 -0.31 -15.97 3.24
CA GLU A 40 0.49 -16.65 2.21
C GLU A 40 1.98 -16.36 2.38
N LEU A 41 2.36 -15.11 2.65
CA LEU A 41 3.76 -14.75 2.91
C LEU A 41 4.30 -15.44 4.17
N VAL A 42 3.52 -15.49 5.25
CA VAL A 42 3.90 -16.21 6.49
C VAL A 42 4.06 -17.71 6.22
N SER A 43 3.20 -18.32 5.40
CA SER A 43 3.34 -19.74 5.07
C SER A 43 4.58 -20.06 4.25
N LYS A 44 5.12 -19.08 3.51
CA LYS A 44 6.36 -19.24 2.72
C LYS A 44 7.61 -19.06 3.56
N ASP A 45 7.53 -18.21 4.59
CA ASP A 45 8.61 -17.94 5.52
C ASP A 45 8.01 -17.55 6.89
N PRO A 46 7.94 -18.50 7.85
CA PRO A 46 7.37 -18.26 9.18
C PRO A 46 8.14 -17.22 10.00
N ASP A 47 9.43 -17.01 9.72
CA ASP A 47 10.29 -16.07 10.43
C ASP A 47 10.27 -14.67 9.79
N ALA A 48 9.59 -14.51 8.65
CA ALA A 48 9.49 -13.24 7.97
C ALA A 48 8.72 -12.18 8.79
N LYS A 49 9.23 -10.94 8.73
CA LYS A 49 8.51 -9.75 9.19
C LYS A 49 7.47 -9.37 8.14
N VAL A 50 6.22 -9.78 8.36
CA VAL A 50 5.13 -9.58 7.39
C VAL A 50 4.26 -8.41 7.82
N VAL A 51 4.05 -7.48 6.89
CA VAL A 51 3.14 -6.35 7.04
C VAL A 51 2.21 -6.22 5.83
N GLY A 52 1.05 -5.63 6.07
CA GLY A 52 0.02 -5.31 5.10
C GLY A 52 -0.14 -3.79 4.95
N TYR A 53 -0.49 -3.32 3.75
CA TYR A 53 -0.80 -1.91 3.52
C TYR A 53 -1.87 -1.70 2.46
N GLU A 54 -2.74 -0.74 2.70
CA GLU A 54 -3.72 -0.26 1.74
C GLU A 54 -3.48 1.22 1.43
N ALA A 55 -3.77 1.62 0.19
CA ALA A 55 -3.57 3.02 -0.25
C ALA A 55 -4.41 4.05 0.54
N ASN A 56 -5.39 3.60 1.35
CA ASN A 56 -6.16 4.46 2.27
C ASN A 56 -5.39 4.81 3.57
N GLY A 57 -4.15 4.35 3.72
CA GLY A 57 -3.32 4.54 4.92
C GLY A 57 -3.42 3.40 5.94
N GLY A 58 -4.28 2.40 5.70
CA GLY A 58 -4.42 1.25 6.59
C GLY A 58 -3.16 0.39 6.59
N PHE A 59 -2.51 0.29 7.75
CA PHE A 59 -1.33 -0.54 7.97
C PHE A 59 -1.70 -1.75 8.83
N LEU A 60 -1.15 -2.93 8.53
CA LEU A 60 -1.46 -4.17 9.25
C LEU A 60 -0.15 -4.87 9.62
N VAL A 61 -0.08 -5.41 10.84
CA VAL A 61 1.09 -6.18 11.29
C VAL A 61 0.73 -7.66 11.26
N GLY A 62 1.36 -8.43 10.38
CA GLY A 62 1.05 -9.84 10.13
C GLY A 62 1.77 -10.82 11.05
N THR A 63 2.97 -10.47 11.52
CA THR A 63 3.79 -11.27 12.45
C THR A 63 4.29 -10.41 13.59
N ASN A 64 4.70 -11.04 14.70
CA ASN A 64 5.37 -10.31 15.78
C ASN A 64 6.72 -9.77 15.26
N ILE A 65 7.02 -8.50 15.52
CA ILE A 65 8.25 -7.84 15.05
C ILE A 65 9.03 -7.30 16.25
N GLN A 66 10.31 -7.66 16.35
CA GLN A 66 11.21 -7.05 17.34
C GLN A 66 11.64 -5.65 16.88
N VAL A 67 11.35 -4.65 17.71
CA VAL A 67 11.72 -3.24 17.50
C VAL A 67 12.30 -2.70 18.80
N SER A 68 13.56 -2.24 18.78
CA SER A 68 14.24 -1.65 19.95
C SER A 68 14.16 -2.51 21.22
N GLY A 69 14.33 -3.83 21.08
CA GLY A 69 14.28 -4.79 22.20
C GLY A 69 12.88 -5.09 22.75
N LYS A 70 11.82 -4.59 22.10
CA LYS A 70 10.43 -4.88 22.45
C LYS A 70 9.69 -5.56 21.29
N THR A 71 8.70 -6.37 21.65
CA THR A 71 7.82 -7.03 20.67
C THR A 71 6.69 -6.09 20.26
N LEU A 72 6.63 -5.73 18.99
CA LEU A 72 5.40 -5.25 18.35
C LEU A 72 4.56 -6.47 17.97
N HIS A 73 3.44 -6.67 18.67
CA HIS A 73 2.58 -7.82 18.43
C HIS A 73 1.85 -7.71 17.09
N ALA A 74 1.58 -8.87 16.49
CA ALA A 74 0.75 -8.94 15.29
C ALA A 74 -0.64 -8.34 15.57
N LEU A 75 -1.09 -7.50 14.64
CA LEU A 75 -2.41 -6.89 14.62
C LEU A 75 -2.90 -6.98 13.17
N PRO A 76 -3.51 -8.12 12.77
CA PRO A 76 -3.93 -8.38 11.40
C PRO A 76 -5.25 -7.66 11.07
N THR A 77 -5.35 -6.39 11.44
CA THR A 77 -6.41 -5.44 11.08
C THR A 77 -5.76 -4.07 10.84
N ARG A 78 -6.52 -3.14 10.25
CA ARG A 78 -6.02 -1.80 9.94
C ARG A 78 -5.73 -1.01 11.22
N ASP A 79 -4.55 -0.44 11.28
CA ASP A 79 -4.09 0.49 12.30
C ASP A 79 -3.67 1.82 11.64
N SER A 80 -4.23 2.92 12.12
CA SER A 80 -3.89 4.28 11.69
C SER A 80 -2.89 4.97 12.62
N MET A 81 -2.78 4.53 13.88
CA MET A 81 -1.90 5.12 14.88
C MET A 81 -0.46 4.69 14.66
N LEU A 82 -0.22 3.39 14.44
CA LEU A 82 1.11 2.86 14.22
C LEU A 82 1.89 3.57 13.09
N PRO A 83 1.35 3.76 11.87
CA PRO A 83 2.09 4.46 10.81
C PRO A 83 2.40 5.92 11.17
N MET A 84 1.52 6.63 11.88
CA MET A 84 1.80 7.99 12.36
C MET A 84 2.96 7.99 13.35
N LEU A 85 2.95 7.07 14.33
CA LEU A 85 4.01 6.93 15.33
C LEU A 85 5.35 6.55 14.68
N ILE A 86 5.36 5.65 13.69
CA ILE A 86 6.57 5.28 12.94
C ILE A 86 7.19 6.52 12.27
N ILE A 87 6.38 7.31 11.56
CA ILE A 87 6.87 8.51 10.86
C ILE A 87 7.41 9.55 11.84
N LEU A 88 6.70 9.80 12.94
CA LEU A 88 7.14 10.75 13.99
C LEU A 88 8.43 10.27 14.67
N ALA A 89 8.51 8.98 15.03
CA ALA A 89 9.70 8.41 15.64
C ALA A 89 10.91 8.49 14.69
N MET A 90 10.73 8.19 13.39
CA MET A 90 11.77 8.34 12.37
C MET A 90 12.22 9.79 12.24
N SER A 91 11.29 10.74 12.27
CA SER A 91 11.58 12.19 12.19
C SER A 91 12.50 12.63 13.32
N VAL A 92 12.19 12.22 14.56
CA VAL A 92 13.03 12.49 15.73
C VAL A 92 14.38 11.78 15.62
N GLN A 93 14.39 10.48 15.31
CA GLN A 93 15.61 9.66 15.25
C GLN A 93 16.60 10.16 14.21
N GLN A 94 16.11 10.66 13.08
CA GLN A 94 16.96 11.14 11.98
C GLN A 94 17.24 12.65 12.04
N ALA A 95 16.72 13.36 13.07
CA ALA A 95 16.77 14.81 13.17
C ALA A 95 16.29 15.52 11.88
N ARG A 96 15.19 15.02 11.30
CA ARG A 96 14.60 15.50 10.05
C ARG A 96 13.13 15.80 10.24
N THR A 97 12.62 16.80 9.53
CA THR A 97 11.17 17.04 9.43
C THR A 97 10.48 15.92 8.66
N VAL A 98 9.17 15.73 8.87
CA VAL A 98 8.38 14.74 8.12
C VAL A 98 8.42 14.99 6.61
N SER A 99 8.45 16.25 6.17
CA SER A 99 8.56 16.61 4.75
C SER A 99 9.92 16.24 4.15
N GLN A 100 11.00 16.31 4.94
CA GLN A 100 12.31 15.85 4.48
C GLN A 100 12.35 14.33 4.32
N LEU A 101 11.77 13.56 5.25
CA LEU A 101 11.70 12.10 5.13
C LEU A 101 11.03 11.65 3.83
N SER A 102 9.94 12.31 3.42
CA SER A 102 9.23 11.92 2.20
C SER A 102 9.96 12.33 0.91
N SER A 103 10.86 13.32 0.98
CA SER A 103 11.64 13.81 -0.17
C SER A 103 12.72 12.84 -0.66
N GLU A 104 13.07 11.84 0.14
CA GLU A 104 14.09 10.83 -0.17
C GLU A 104 13.63 9.80 -1.20
N PHE A 105 12.31 9.66 -1.36
CA PHE A 105 11.72 8.69 -2.27
C PHE A 105 11.60 9.26 -3.68
N ALA A 106 11.64 8.36 -4.68
CA ALA A 106 11.44 8.77 -6.06
C ALA A 106 10.09 9.49 -6.23
N LYS A 107 10.11 10.68 -6.86
CA LYS A 107 8.89 11.44 -7.13
C LYS A 107 7.91 10.61 -7.95
N ARG A 108 6.74 10.31 -7.38
CA ARG A 108 5.63 9.62 -8.01
C ARG A 108 4.34 10.34 -7.66
N TYR A 109 3.71 10.96 -8.65
CA TYR A 109 2.45 11.65 -8.44
C TYR A 109 1.31 10.63 -8.33
N THR A 110 0.48 10.77 -7.29
CA THR A 110 -0.71 9.96 -7.10
C THR A 110 -1.84 10.88 -6.71
N VAL A 111 -2.96 10.77 -7.42
CA VAL A 111 -4.21 11.44 -7.11
C VAL A 111 -5.30 10.39 -7.25
N SER A 112 -6.20 10.33 -6.27
CA SER A 112 -7.37 9.46 -6.28
C SER A 112 -8.58 10.25 -5.85
N ASP A 113 -9.71 9.97 -6.51
CA ASP A 113 -11.01 10.54 -6.15
C ASP A 113 -12.11 9.55 -6.55
N ARG A 114 -13.36 9.84 -6.16
CA ARG A 114 -14.54 9.08 -6.53
C ARG A 114 -15.65 9.99 -7.02
N ILE A 115 -16.29 9.58 -8.12
CA ILE A 115 -17.59 10.14 -8.50
C ILE A 115 -18.65 9.48 -7.62
N ARG A 116 -19.45 10.28 -6.93
CA ARG A 116 -20.50 9.81 -6.02
C ARG A 116 -21.83 9.64 -6.76
N ASN A 117 -22.75 8.88 -6.17
CA ASN A 117 -24.13 8.73 -6.64
C ASN A 117 -24.27 8.17 -8.08
N ILE A 118 -23.36 7.28 -8.48
CA ILE A 118 -23.45 6.55 -9.75
C ILE A 118 -24.05 5.16 -9.50
N PRO A 119 -25.14 4.78 -10.20
CA PRO A 119 -25.69 3.43 -10.13
C PRO A 119 -24.65 2.36 -10.50
N THR A 120 -24.76 1.19 -9.87
CA THR A 120 -23.79 0.10 -10.08
C THR A 120 -23.79 -0.37 -11.54
N GLU A 121 -24.96 -0.47 -12.19
CA GLU A 121 -25.07 -0.84 -13.60
C GLU A 121 -24.30 0.14 -14.50
N THR A 122 -24.47 1.44 -14.29
CA THR A 122 -23.77 2.49 -15.06
C THR A 122 -22.25 2.37 -14.92
N SER A 123 -21.76 2.16 -13.69
CA SER A 123 -20.34 1.97 -13.43
C SER A 123 -19.79 0.72 -14.14
N ARG A 124 -20.53 -0.41 -14.07
CA ARG A 124 -20.14 -1.66 -14.73
C ARG A 124 -20.08 -1.52 -16.25
N GLN A 125 -21.07 -0.87 -16.84
CA GLN A 125 -21.10 -0.61 -18.28
C GLN A 125 -19.88 0.21 -18.71
N LEU A 126 -19.64 1.36 -18.06
CA LEU A 126 -18.50 2.23 -18.36
C LEU A 126 -17.16 1.49 -18.21
N ILE A 127 -16.98 0.71 -17.14
CA ILE A 127 -15.76 -0.09 -16.94
C ILE A 127 -15.59 -1.13 -18.06
N SER A 128 -16.68 -1.75 -18.53
CA SER A 128 -16.64 -2.71 -19.64
C SER A 128 -16.17 -2.04 -20.94
N GLU A 129 -16.75 -0.89 -21.27
CA GLU A 129 -16.38 -0.09 -22.45
C GLU A 129 -14.91 0.35 -22.38
N LEU A 130 -14.46 0.81 -21.21
CA LEU A 130 -13.07 1.19 -20.97
C LEU A 130 -12.12 -0.01 -21.06
N LYS A 131 -12.53 -1.22 -20.68
CA LYS A 131 -11.69 -2.42 -20.84
C LYS A 131 -11.55 -2.83 -22.32
N ALA A 132 -12.62 -2.73 -23.08
CA ALA A 132 -12.68 -3.16 -24.48
C ALA A 132 -11.85 -2.28 -25.44
N SER A 133 -11.67 -0.98 -25.15
CA SER A 133 -11.11 -0.04 -26.12
C SER A 133 -10.00 0.85 -25.56
N LYS A 134 -8.79 0.74 -26.16
CA LYS A 134 -7.68 1.67 -25.88
C LYS A 134 -8.02 3.10 -26.27
N LYS A 135 -8.76 3.29 -27.37
CA LYS A 135 -9.23 4.61 -27.84
C LYS A 135 -10.14 5.26 -26.81
N THR A 136 -11.07 4.50 -26.23
CA THR A 136 -12.00 5.00 -25.19
C THR A 136 -11.25 5.39 -23.92
N ARG A 137 -10.26 4.59 -23.49
CA ARG A 137 -9.38 4.96 -22.36
C ARG A 137 -8.63 6.28 -22.61
N GLN A 138 -8.08 6.45 -23.81
CA GLN A 138 -7.37 7.68 -24.18
C GLN A 138 -8.30 8.89 -24.22
N ALA A 139 -9.51 8.76 -24.75
CA ALA A 139 -10.48 9.86 -24.77
C ALA A 139 -10.84 10.34 -23.35
N VAL A 140 -10.98 9.43 -22.39
CA VAL A 140 -11.24 9.79 -20.98
C VAL A 140 -10.01 10.39 -20.29
N CYS A 141 -8.81 9.89 -20.58
CA CYS A 141 -7.59 10.38 -19.94
C CYS A 141 -7.03 11.68 -20.54
N CYS A 142 -7.24 11.92 -21.83
CA CYS A 142 -6.58 12.97 -22.60
C CYS A 142 -7.50 14.11 -23.05
N ASN A 143 -8.78 14.14 -22.65
CA ASN A 143 -9.65 15.31 -22.83
C ASN A 143 -9.32 16.40 -21.79
N ARG A 144 -8.10 16.94 -21.86
CA ARG A 144 -7.70 18.20 -21.24
C ARG A 144 -7.26 19.17 -22.32
#